data_AF-Q9VCM3-F1
#
_entry.id   AF-Q9VCM3-F1
#
_cell.length_a   1.000
_cell.length_b   1.000
_cell.length_c   1.000
_cell.angle_alpha   90.00
_cell.angle_beta   90.00
_cell.angle_gamma   90.00
#
_symmetry.space_group_name_H-M   'P 1'
#
loop_
_entity.id
_entity.type
_entity.pdbx_description
1 polymer ?
#
loop_
_entity_poly.entity_id
_entity_poly.type
_entity_poly.pdbx_seq_one_letter_code
_entity_poly.pdbx_strand_id
1 'polypeptide(L)'
;MNSLHYFLIFLIVPGTSTALRHERCSFIANPGPCKGNFEMFAYDMDNNVCVEFIYGGCGGNPNRFQTKKECILLCNALADEDEYLIVYTDKNEQQITDGTMSEEGSVMTTKRENTTLSY
;
A
#
# COMPACT_ATOMS: atom_id res chain seq x y z
N MET A 1 54.12 -20.03 -25.94
CA MET A 1 54.35 -18.57 -26.01
C MET A 1 53.33 -17.91 -25.10
N ASN A 2 53.82 -17.02 -24.24
CA ASN A 2 53.11 -16.39 -23.14
C ASN A 2 51.89 -15.60 -23.60
N SER A 3 50.77 -15.67 -22.88
CA SER A 3 49.77 -14.60 -22.87
C SER A 3 49.14 -14.54 -21.48
N LEU A 4 49.66 -13.62 -20.67
CA LEU A 4 49.17 -13.27 -19.34
C LEU A 4 47.80 -12.60 -19.50
N HIS A 5 46.71 -13.33 -19.24
CA HIS A 5 45.39 -12.73 -19.10
C HIS A 5 45.20 -12.24 -17.66
N TYR A 6 45.33 -10.93 -17.48
CA TYR A 6 44.84 -10.22 -16.30
C TYR A 6 43.31 -10.33 -16.27
N PHE A 7 42.80 -11.35 -15.59
CA PHE A 7 41.38 -11.44 -15.27
C PHE A 7 41.05 -10.30 -14.30
N LEU A 8 40.34 -9.29 -14.78
CA LEU A 8 39.63 -8.33 -13.95
C LEU A 8 38.65 -9.11 -13.07
N ILE A 9 39.05 -9.39 -11.83
CA ILE A 9 38.15 -9.98 -10.83
C ILE A 9 37.16 -8.87 -10.45
N PHE A 10 36.06 -8.80 -11.20
CA PHE A 10 34.86 -8.11 -10.74
C PHE A 10 34.37 -8.90 -9.53
N LEU A 11 34.62 -8.37 -8.33
CA LEU A 11 34.04 -8.88 -7.10
C LEU A 11 32.52 -8.73 -7.22
N ILE A 12 31.85 -9.78 -7.68
CA ILE A 12 30.40 -9.90 -7.66
C ILE A 12 30.03 -9.87 -6.18
N VAL A 13 29.57 -8.72 -5.69
CA VAL A 13 28.97 -8.62 -4.35
C VAL A 13 27.69 -9.44 -4.42
N PRO A 14 27.59 -10.60 -3.74
CA PRO A 14 26.39 -11.41 -3.80
C PRO A 14 25.24 -10.66 -3.12
N GLY A 15 24.34 -10.14 -3.94
CA GLY A 15 22.89 -10.08 -3.72
C GLY A 15 22.42 -9.69 -2.31
N THR A 16 22.75 -8.48 -1.84
CA THR A 16 21.98 -7.88 -0.74
C THR A 16 20.60 -7.50 -1.29
N SER A 17 19.62 -8.40 -1.20
CA SER A 17 18.22 -8.10 -1.52
C SER A 17 17.61 -7.30 -0.36
N THR A 18 17.85 -5.98 -0.33
CA THR A 18 17.10 -5.10 0.57
C THR A 18 15.66 -5.07 0.10
N ALA A 19 14.71 -5.46 0.96
CA ALA A 19 13.29 -5.29 0.69
C ALA A 19 12.99 -3.79 0.60
N LEU A 20 12.91 -3.26 -0.63
CA LEU A 20 12.63 -1.86 -0.87
C LEU A 20 11.14 -1.60 -0.58
N ARG A 21 10.87 -0.66 0.32
CA ARG A 21 9.51 -0.22 0.63
C ARG A 21 8.88 0.49 -0.57
N HIS A 22 7.56 0.38 -0.72
CA HIS A 22 6.84 0.96 -1.84
C HIS A 22 7.03 2.49 -1.91
N GLU A 23 7.22 3.05 -3.11
CA GLU A 23 7.57 4.46 -3.32
C GLU A 23 6.55 5.44 -2.72
N ARG A 24 5.25 5.09 -2.78
CA ARG A 24 4.15 5.88 -2.18
C ARG A 24 4.36 6.16 -0.70
N CYS A 25 5.04 5.25 0.00
CA CYS A 25 5.31 5.33 1.43
C CYS A 25 6.54 6.19 1.77
N SER A 26 7.23 6.73 0.76
CA SER A 26 8.43 7.56 0.94
C SER A 26 8.13 9.07 0.92
N PHE A 27 6.86 9.44 0.71
CA PHE A 27 6.43 10.84 0.72
C PHE A 27 5.90 11.24 2.09
N ILE A 28 6.09 12.51 2.49
CA ILE A 28 5.40 13.10 3.65
C ILE A 28 3.94 13.36 3.26
N ALA A 29 2.97 12.98 4.09
CA ALA A 29 1.54 13.22 3.81
C ALA A 29 1.27 14.68 3.40
N ASN A 30 0.56 14.89 2.29
CA ASN A 30 0.28 16.23 1.75
C ASN A 30 -1.22 16.41 1.47
N PRO A 31 -1.91 17.30 2.21
CA PRO A 31 -3.33 17.59 2.01
C PRO A 31 -3.67 18.19 0.64
N GLY A 32 -2.71 18.81 -0.03
CA GLY A 32 -2.95 19.58 -1.25
C GLY A 32 -3.61 20.94 -0.99
N PRO A 33 -3.86 21.75 -2.05
CA PRO A 33 -4.31 23.14 -1.91
C PRO A 33 -5.83 23.31 -1.76
N CYS A 34 -6.63 22.27 -2.05
CA CYS A 34 -8.08 22.34 -1.92
C CYS A 34 -8.53 22.27 -0.46
N LYS A 35 -9.77 22.71 -0.18
CA LYS A 35 -10.34 22.82 1.18
C LYS A 35 -11.47 21.83 1.44
N GLY A 36 -11.46 20.68 0.77
CA GLY A 36 -12.30 19.55 1.13
C GLY A 36 -11.82 18.91 2.43
N ASN A 37 -12.69 18.10 3.03
CA ASN A 37 -12.39 17.37 4.25
C ASN A 37 -12.59 15.87 4.00
N PHE A 38 -11.57 15.22 3.42
CA PHE A 38 -11.60 13.78 3.15
C PHE A 38 -10.64 13.08 4.11
N GLU A 39 -11.19 12.32 5.05
CA GLU A 39 -10.42 11.46 5.95
C GLU A 39 -9.72 10.36 5.15
N MET A 40 -8.40 10.25 5.31
CA MET A 40 -7.53 9.34 4.61
C MET A 40 -6.45 8.82 5.56
N PHE A 41 -5.75 7.77 5.17
CA PHE A 41 -4.58 7.27 5.87
C PHE A 41 -3.29 7.59 5.11
N ALA A 42 -2.23 7.92 5.82
CA ALA A 42 -0.88 8.09 5.28
C ALA A 42 0.11 7.33 6.14
N TYR A 43 1.17 6.83 5.51
CA TYR A 43 2.25 6.17 6.21
C TYR A 43 3.21 7.21 6.81
N ASP A 44 3.50 7.05 8.08
CA ASP A 44 4.51 7.81 8.82
C ASP A 44 5.80 6.99 8.91
N MET A 45 6.83 7.47 8.22
CA MET A 45 8.15 6.82 8.17
C MET A 45 8.89 6.86 9.52
N ASP A 46 8.69 7.92 10.30
CA ASP A 46 9.45 8.14 11.53
C ASP A 46 8.97 7.17 12.62
N ASN A 47 7.66 6.93 12.65
CA ASN A 47 7.01 6.06 13.64
C ASN A 47 6.70 4.65 13.10
N ASN A 48 6.91 4.43 11.80
CA ASN A 48 6.60 3.18 11.10
C ASN A 48 5.13 2.72 11.24
N VAL A 49 4.19 3.67 11.24
CA VAL A 49 2.74 3.40 11.41
C VAL A 49 1.93 4.12 10.34
N CYS A 50 0.68 3.69 10.15
CA CYS A 50 -0.28 4.40 9.30
C CYS A 50 -1.17 5.30 10.15
N VAL A 51 -1.16 6.59 9.85
CA VAL A 51 -1.89 7.63 10.60
C VAL A 51 -3.00 8.24 9.77
N GLU A 52 -4.05 8.72 10.43
CA GLU A 52 -5.13 9.48 9.78
C GLU A 52 -4.66 10.91 9.42
N PHE A 53 -5.13 11.41 8.29
CA PHE A 53 -4.97 12.82 7.91
C PHE A 53 -6.12 13.29 7.01
N ILE A 54 -6.29 14.61 6.90
CA ILE A 54 -7.29 15.22 6.03
C ILE A 54 -6.68 15.56 4.67
N TYR A 55 -7.19 14.93 3.62
CA TYR A 55 -6.91 15.31 2.24
C TYR A 55 -7.89 16.40 1.77
N GLY A 56 -7.35 17.45 1.14
CA GLY A 56 -8.10 18.60 0.67
C GLY A 56 -8.96 18.34 -0.58
N GLY A 57 -8.81 17.19 -1.23
CA GLY A 57 -9.61 16.80 -2.40
C GLY A 57 -8.96 17.09 -3.76
N CYS A 58 -7.84 17.81 -3.81
CA CYS A 58 -7.05 17.96 -5.03
C CYS A 58 -5.54 18.04 -4.75
N GLY A 59 -4.72 17.63 -5.71
CA GLY A 59 -3.26 17.67 -5.60
C GLY A 59 -2.70 16.75 -4.51
N GLY A 60 -1.72 17.27 -3.76
CA GLY A 60 -1.00 16.49 -2.76
C GLY A 60 -0.07 15.46 -3.40
N ASN A 61 0.13 14.33 -2.73
CA ASN A 61 1.01 13.26 -3.21
C ASN A 61 0.41 11.87 -2.98
N PRO A 62 1.09 10.80 -3.44
CA PRO A 62 0.56 9.44 -3.37
C PRO A 62 0.53 8.78 -1.98
N ASN A 63 1.12 9.37 -0.93
CA ASN A 63 1.03 8.83 0.43
C ASN A 63 -0.37 9.10 1.01
N ARG A 64 -1.36 8.41 0.46
CA ARG A 64 -2.79 8.59 0.72
C ARG A 64 -3.54 7.31 0.36
N PHE A 65 -4.17 6.70 1.36
CA PHE A 65 -4.88 5.44 1.28
C PHE A 65 -6.28 5.59 1.85
N GLN A 66 -7.26 4.85 1.30
CA GLN A 66 -8.65 4.94 1.77
C GLN A 66 -8.88 4.19 3.08
N THR A 67 -8.08 3.14 3.32
CA THR A 67 -8.18 2.30 4.52
C THR A 67 -6.81 2.13 5.17
N LYS A 68 -6.80 1.98 6.49
CA LYS A 68 -5.57 1.70 7.25
C LYS A 68 -4.90 0.39 6.81
N LYS A 69 -5.69 -0.66 6.56
CA LYS A 69 -5.22 -1.96 6.04
C LYS A 69 -4.45 -1.83 4.72
N GLU A 70 -4.95 -1.03 3.77
CA GLU A 70 -4.24 -0.78 2.50
C GLU A 70 -2.87 -0.14 2.76
N CYS A 71 -2.81 0.88 3.62
CA CYS A 71 -1.58 1.54 4.02
C CYS A 71 -0.60 0.55 4.68
N ILE A 72 -1.06 -0.25 5.65
CA ILE A 72 -0.24 -1.22 6.38
C ILE A 72 0.37 -2.25 5.43
N LEU A 73 -0.43 -2.84 4.55
CA LEU A 73 0.02 -3.86 3.61
C LEU A 73 1.02 -3.31 2.60
N LEU A 74 0.75 -2.16 2.00
CA LEU A 74 1.62 -1.61 0.98
C LEU A 74 2.93 -1.07 1.57
N CYS A 75 2.83 -0.42 2.73
CA CYS A 75 3.97 0.21 3.37
C CYS A 75 4.70 -0.72 4.36
N ASN A 76 4.24 -1.96 4.57
CA ASN A 76 4.76 -2.83 5.61
C ASN A 76 4.89 -2.08 6.96
N ALA A 77 3.81 -1.41 7.35
CA ALA A 77 3.77 -0.63 8.60
C ALA A 77 3.54 -1.57 9.79
N LEU A 78 3.86 -1.10 10.99
CA LEU A 78 3.39 -1.74 12.21
C LEU A 78 1.87 -1.56 12.27
N ALA A 79 1.17 -2.66 12.48
CA ALA A 79 -0.22 -2.59 12.89
C ALA A 79 -0.26 -2.33 14.40
N ASP A 80 -1.25 -1.57 14.86
CA ASP A 80 -1.43 -1.35 16.30
C ASP A 80 -1.66 -2.71 17.00
N GLU A 81 -1.35 -2.80 18.28
CA GLU A 81 -1.37 -4.07 19.04
C GLU A 81 -2.73 -4.81 18.97
N ASP A 82 -3.82 -4.09 18.66
CA ASP A 82 -5.17 -4.62 18.49
C ASP A 82 -5.53 -4.99 17.04
N GLU A 83 -4.72 -4.62 16.06
CA GLU A 83 -4.95 -4.83 14.61
C GLU A 83 -4.02 -5.92 14.07
N TYR A 84 -4.17 -7.16 14.54
CA TYR A 84 -3.32 -8.27 14.10
C TYR A 84 -3.61 -8.68 12.64
N LEU A 85 -2.80 -8.19 11.69
CA LEU A 85 -2.84 -8.60 10.29
C LEU A 85 -1.78 -9.67 10.01
N ILE A 86 -2.22 -10.90 9.72
CA ILE A 86 -1.35 -11.96 9.20
C ILE A 86 -0.93 -11.62 7.75
N VAL A 87 0.29 -11.09 7.61
CA VAL A 87 0.94 -10.94 6.31
C VAL A 87 1.40 -12.33 5.87
N TYR A 88 0.67 -12.95 4.94
CA TYR A 88 1.18 -14.11 4.22
C TYR A 88 2.38 -13.70 3.38
N THR A 89 3.58 -13.82 3.93
CA THR A 89 4.79 -13.73 3.12
C THR A 89 4.90 -15.03 2.34
N ASP A 90 4.60 -14.95 1.05
CA ASP A 90 4.67 -16.05 0.11
C ASP A 90 6.13 -16.51 -0.06
N LYS A 91 6.57 -17.40 0.83
CA LYS A 91 7.68 -18.34 0.59
C LYS A 91 7.40 -19.76 1.10
N ASN A 92 6.18 -20.04 1.55
CA ASN A 92 5.71 -21.40 1.74
C ASN A 92 4.20 -21.43 1.54
N GLU A 93 3.80 -22.06 0.46
CA GLU A 93 2.43 -22.38 0.12
C GLU A 93 1.76 -23.16 1.25
N GLN A 94 0.81 -22.52 1.96
CA GLN A 94 -0.38 -23.14 2.57
C GLN A 94 -1.16 -22.10 3.43
N GLN A 95 -2.12 -21.46 2.76
CA GLN A 95 -3.52 -21.38 3.19
C GLN A 95 -3.81 -20.93 4.63
N ILE A 96 -4.05 -19.63 4.84
CA ILE A 96 -5.11 -19.26 5.80
C ILE A 96 -6.16 -18.37 5.14
N THR A 97 -7.36 -18.93 5.18
CA THR A 97 -8.61 -18.45 4.62
C THR A 97 -9.18 -17.46 5.62
N ASP A 98 -8.83 -16.18 5.51
CA ASP A 98 -9.56 -15.14 6.22
C ASP A 98 -10.66 -14.64 5.28
N GLY A 99 -11.91 -14.91 5.66
CA GLY A 99 -13.07 -14.78 4.81
C GLY A 99 -13.33 -13.32 4.44
N THR A 100 -13.13 -12.99 3.16
CA THR A 100 -13.94 -11.98 2.49
C THR A 100 -14.49 -12.59 1.22
N MET A 101 -15.74 -13.07 1.31
CA MET A 101 -16.62 -13.21 0.16
C MET A 101 -16.89 -11.81 -0.39
N SER A 102 -16.20 -11.41 -1.45
CA SER A 102 -16.77 -10.46 -2.40
C SER A 102 -16.32 -10.91 -3.77
N GLU A 103 -17.25 -11.60 -4.41
CA GLU A 103 -17.14 -12.18 -5.74
C GLU A 103 -16.69 -11.13 -6.76
N GLU A 104 -15.92 -11.69 -7.69
CA GLU A 104 -15.55 -11.17 -8.99
C GLU A 104 -16.43 -10.04 -9.54
N GLY A 105 -15.74 -9.00 -10.02
CA GLY A 105 -16.04 -8.39 -11.31
C GLY A 105 -17.52 -8.24 -11.66
N SER A 106 -18.18 -7.24 -11.11
CA SER A 106 -18.91 -6.34 -11.98
C SER A 106 -19.05 -4.99 -11.30
N VAL A 107 -18.66 -3.95 -12.03
CA VAL A 107 -19.12 -2.58 -11.80
C VAL A 107 -20.63 -2.61 -11.99
N MET A 108 -21.38 -2.90 -10.93
CA MET A 108 -22.85 -2.80 -10.93
C MET A 108 -23.23 -1.33 -10.75
N THR A 109 -23.06 -0.55 -11.82
CA THR A 109 -23.77 0.71 -11.99
C THR A 109 -25.20 0.38 -12.38
N THR A 110 -26.12 0.34 -11.42
CA THR A 110 -27.54 0.45 -11.73
C THR A 110 -28.16 1.50 -10.81
N LYS A 111 -28.58 2.60 -11.43
CA LYS A 111 -29.34 3.67 -10.80
C LYS A 111 -30.73 3.11 -10.50
N ARG A 112 -31.03 2.84 -9.24
CA ARG A 112 -32.38 2.49 -8.79
C ARG A 112 -32.86 3.50 -7.78
N GLU A 113 -33.25 4.67 -8.28
CA GLU A 113 -34.19 5.53 -7.56
C GLU A 113 -35.56 4.86 -7.72
N ASN A 114 -36.04 4.29 -6.62
CA ASN A 114 -37.27 3.53 -6.50
C ASN A 114 -38.23 4.35 -5.67
N THR A 115 -39.10 5.16 -6.28
CA THR A 115 -40.31 5.65 -5.61
C THR A 115 -41.40 5.91 -6.64
N THR A 116 -42.28 4.92 -6.81
CA THR A 116 -43.66 5.13 -7.23
C THR A 116 -44.38 5.95 -6.16
N LEU A 117 -45.02 7.05 -6.56
CA LEU A 117 -46.13 7.66 -5.83
C LEU A 117 -47.34 7.63 -6.75
N SER A 118 -48.26 6.75 -6.41
CA SER A 118 -49.59 6.59 -6.98
C SER A 118 -50.57 7.55 -6.30
N TYR A 119 -51.24 8.40 -7.07
CA TYR A 119 -52.70 8.58 -7.09
C TYR A 119 -53.10 9.30 -8.38
#